data_AF-A0A6J7JZC7-F1
#
_entry.id   AF-A0A6J7JZC7-F1
#
_cell.length_a   1.000
_cell.length_b   1.000
_cell.length_c   1.000
_cell.angle_alpha   90.00
_cell.angle_beta   90.00
_cell.angle_gamma   90.00
#
_symmetry.space_group_name_H-M   'P 1'
#
loop_
_entity.id
_entity.type
_entity.pdbx_description
1 polymer ?
#
loop_
_entity_poly.entity_id
_entity_poly.type
_entity_poly.pdbx_seq_one_letter_code
_entity_poly.pdbx_strand_id
1 'polypeptide(L)'
;MASQAGTTYTDTGRTNGTAYTYYVVAYKQNSVASSPSATVSATPVAPPLSAPVGLAATPSDRSVSLSWSAVASATSYEVYRAGVLLGTTATRAYVDSGLTNGITYAYTVKAVNASSTSPASATTSATPVAPVTGAPTGLTGQAADTIANLNWTAVPGATYNVYRGGVLLVTGLSGTTYSNTGLANGVSYTYFVTAVVATVESGQSATVTVTPFAITPAAPTGLAATAGNAQVSLSWTSSANATQYKVYRGASLIVTQSGTTYTDTGLANGTAYSYTVVAVNGSASSIASSAVTSTPLAPAPSAPTGLVAAPGNTQVILNWNAVATATSYRVYRNGVLIASPATATYTNTGLTNGTAYTYYVTAVAATTESTSSSSVTSTPAKPLVSGTFTGPATWISGNHGQITVTIVVVNSVITSANATFTRSDGTETTSINTNSIPQYNTKTVAANSANITKVSGATLTLAAYKTSLQAALTGAGL
;
A
#
# COMPACT_ATOMS: atom_id res chain seq x y z
N MET A 1 -10.94 60.58 -95.88
CA MET A 1 -9.88 61.60 -95.82
C MET A 1 -9.99 62.27 -94.46
N ALA A 2 -8.94 62.23 -93.65
CA ALA A 2 -8.91 62.89 -92.34
C ALA A 2 -7.93 64.06 -92.42
N SER A 3 -8.30 65.23 -91.89
CA SER A 3 -7.46 66.43 -91.86
C SER A 3 -7.11 66.80 -90.43
N GLN A 4 -5.83 67.05 -90.15
CA GLN A 4 -5.37 67.47 -88.83
C GLN A 4 -4.20 68.46 -88.92
N ALA A 5 -3.98 69.24 -87.86
CA ALA A 5 -2.93 70.26 -87.80
C ALA A 5 -1.55 69.72 -87.32
N GLY A 6 -1.47 68.49 -86.80
CA GLY A 6 -0.24 67.88 -86.27
C GLY A 6 0.47 66.92 -87.24
N THR A 7 1.69 66.50 -86.89
CA THR A 7 2.50 65.54 -87.67
C THR A 7 2.24 64.06 -87.34
N THR A 8 1.30 63.76 -86.43
CA THR A 8 0.97 62.40 -85.98
C THR A 8 -0.52 62.11 -86.06
N TYR A 9 -0.95 61.11 -86.84
CA TYR A 9 -2.36 60.70 -86.96
C TYR A 9 -2.52 59.26 -86.47
N THR A 10 -3.51 59.00 -85.62
CA THR A 10 -3.88 57.65 -85.19
C THR A 10 -5.14 57.20 -85.94
N ASP A 11 -4.97 56.23 -86.82
CA ASP A 11 -6.09 55.62 -87.53
C ASP A 11 -6.74 54.54 -86.67
N THR A 12 -8.00 54.75 -86.29
CA THR A 12 -8.77 53.86 -85.41
C THR A 12 -9.86 53.13 -86.19
N GLY A 13 -10.38 52.03 -85.63
CA GLY A 13 -11.47 51.26 -86.26
C GLY A 13 -11.05 50.39 -87.45
N ARG A 14 -9.75 50.08 -87.57
CA ARG A 14 -9.22 49.20 -88.61
C ARG A 14 -9.25 47.73 -88.18
N THR A 15 -9.43 46.84 -89.16
CA THR A 15 -9.49 45.39 -88.93
C THR A 15 -8.07 44.85 -88.78
N ASN A 16 -7.79 44.20 -87.64
CA ASN A 16 -6.50 43.55 -87.42
C ASN A 16 -6.22 42.50 -88.50
N GLY A 17 -4.95 42.38 -88.92
CA GLY A 17 -4.51 41.45 -89.97
C GLY A 17 -4.74 41.96 -91.40
N THR A 18 -5.44 43.08 -91.59
CA THR A 18 -5.59 43.72 -92.91
C THR A 18 -4.50 44.77 -93.11
N ALA A 19 -3.74 44.68 -94.19
CA ALA A 19 -2.75 45.70 -94.54
C ALA A 19 -3.46 46.96 -95.05
N TYR A 20 -3.17 48.10 -94.45
CA TYR A 20 -3.67 49.39 -94.90
C TYR A 20 -2.50 50.25 -95.39
N THR A 21 -2.67 50.83 -96.57
CA THR A 21 -1.68 51.72 -97.20
C THR A 21 -2.05 53.16 -96.93
N TYR A 22 -1.08 53.94 -96.44
CA TYR A 22 -1.23 55.34 -96.08
C TYR A 22 -0.26 56.19 -96.88
N TYR A 23 -0.71 57.37 -97.29
CA TYR A 23 0.14 58.48 -97.72
C TYR A 23 -0.43 59.76 -97.12
N VAL A 24 0.42 60.78 -96.99
CA VAL A 24 0.00 62.10 -96.50
C VAL A 24 0.20 63.15 -97.57
N VAL A 25 -0.65 64.17 -97.54
CA VAL A 25 -0.53 65.39 -98.35
C VAL A 25 -0.65 66.58 -97.41
N ALA A 26 0.19 67.60 -97.61
CA ALA A 26 0.14 68.84 -96.83
C ALA A 26 -0.71 69.88 -97.55
N TYR A 27 -1.48 70.66 -96.79
CA TYR A 27 -2.26 71.79 -97.31
C TYR A 27 -1.96 73.05 -96.50
N LYS A 28 -1.81 74.19 -97.19
CA LYS A 28 -1.82 75.53 -96.58
C LYS A 28 -3.17 76.18 -96.92
N GLN A 29 -3.74 76.94 -95.98
CA GLN A 29 -5.06 77.58 -96.17
C GLN A 29 -5.09 78.39 -97.48
N ASN A 30 -6.08 78.09 -98.33
CA ASN A 30 -6.28 78.67 -99.67
C ASN A 30 -5.19 78.33 -100.71
N SER A 31 -4.55 77.14 -100.60
CA SER A 31 -3.60 76.61 -101.60
C SER A 31 -3.94 75.18 -102.03
N VAL A 32 -3.40 74.75 -103.17
CA VAL A 32 -3.51 73.37 -103.68
C VAL A 32 -2.68 72.42 -102.80
N ALA A 33 -3.07 71.15 -102.72
CA ALA A 33 -2.35 70.10 -102.00
C ALA A 33 -0.89 69.99 -102.44
N SER A 34 0.01 69.61 -101.52
CA SER A 34 1.32 69.10 -101.91
C SER A 34 1.17 67.80 -102.71
N SER A 35 2.23 67.41 -103.43
CA SER A 35 2.38 66.03 -103.90
C SER A 35 2.27 65.06 -102.72
N PRO A 36 1.66 63.87 -102.91
CA PRO A 36 1.63 62.81 -101.90
C PRO A 36 3.03 62.41 -101.42
N SER A 37 3.16 62.07 -100.14
CA SER A 37 4.31 61.34 -99.64
C SER A 37 4.42 59.96 -100.30
N ALA A 38 5.57 59.30 -100.15
CA ALA A 38 5.66 57.87 -100.38
C ALA A 38 4.62 57.14 -99.52
N THR A 39 4.07 56.05 -100.05
CA THR A 39 3.12 55.21 -99.33
C THR A 39 3.84 54.33 -98.31
N VAL A 40 3.26 54.20 -97.12
CA VAL A 40 3.66 53.20 -96.13
C VAL A 40 2.49 52.26 -95.87
N SER A 41 2.77 50.97 -95.72
CA SER A 41 1.77 49.98 -95.34
C SER A 41 1.93 49.62 -93.87
N ALA A 42 0.83 49.57 -93.14
CA ALA A 42 0.78 49.07 -91.77
C ALA A 42 -0.35 48.05 -91.63
N THR A 43 -0.06 46.94 -90.97
CA THR A 43 -1.03 45.90 -90.65
C THR A 43 -1.24 45.92 -89.13
N PRO A 44 -2.33 46.49 -88.60
CA PRO A 44 -2.59 46.44 -87.18
C PRO A 44 -2.77 44.98 -86.75
N VAL A 45 -2.20 44.62 -85.60
CA VAL A 45 -2.31 43.27 -85.02
C VAL A 45 -3.05 43.37 -83.70
N ALA A 46 -3.84 42.33 -83.38
CA ALA A 46 -4.49 42.26 -82.08
C ALA A 46 -3.43 42.19 -80.97
N PRO A 47 -3.61 42.89 -79.83
CA PRO A 47 -2.73 42.70 -78.69
C PRO A 47 -2.77 41.22 -78.25
N PRO A 48 -1.64 40.67 -77.78
CA PRO A 48 -1.61 39.28 -77.33
C PRO A 48 -2.53 39.09 -76.12
N LEU A 49 -3.15 37.91 -76.01
CA LEU A 49 -3.96 37.56 -74.85
C LEU A 49 -3.09 37.45 -73.60
N SER A 50 -3.54 38.05 -72.50
CA SER A 50 -2.92 37.88 -71.18
C SER A 50 -3.24 36.51 -70.59
N ALA A 51 -2.36 35.97 -69.74
CA ALA A 51 -2.65 34.75 -69.00
C ALA A 51 -3.90 34.93 -68.10
N PRO A 52 -4.77 33.92 -67.97
CA PRO A 52 -5.84 33.95 -66.97
C PRO A 52 -5.29 34.09 -65.55
N VAL A 53 -5.96 34.88 -64.73
CA VAL A 53 -5.62 35.11 -63.31
C VAL A 53 -6.75 34.66 -62.39
N GLY A 54 -6.42 34.42 -61.12
CA GLY A 54 -7.40 34.00 -60.11
C GLY A 54 -7.94 32.59 -60.33
N LEU A 55 -7.12 31.67 -60.86
CA LEU A 55 -7.49 30.27 -60.99
C LEU A 55 -7.67 29.64 -59.60
N ALA A 56 -8.91 29.31 -59.25
CA ALA A 56 -9.26 28.57 -58.06
C ALA A 56 -9.65 27.13 -58.42
N ALA A 57 -9.22 26.17 -57.62
CA ALA A 57 -9.62 24.77 -57.72
C ALA A 57 -10.29 24.34 -56.42
N THR A 58 -11.57 23.98 -56.51
CA THR A 58 -12.37 23.52 -55.38
C THR A 58 -12.59 22.02 -55.51
N PRO A 59 -11.99 21.17 -54.64
CA PRO A 59 -12.19 19.73 -54.69
C PRO A 59 -13.61 19.33 -54.27
N SER A 60 -14.11 18.24 -54.85
CA SER A 60 -15.35 17.56 -54.48
C SER A 60 -15.17 16.04 -54.65
N ASP A 61 -16.25 15.26 -54.52
CA ASP A 61 -16.20 13.82 -54.74
C ASP A 61 -15.83 13.52 -56.20
N ARG A 62 -14.71 12.82 -56.41
CA ARG A 62 -14.21 12.41 -57.73
C ARG A 62 -14.19 13.55 -58.76
N SER A 63 -14.08 14.80 -58.31
CA SER A 63 -14.13 15.96 -59.20
C SER A 63 -13.44 17.19 -58.61
N VAL A 64 -13.03 18.11 -59.48
CA VAL A 64 -12.52 19.45 -59.13
C VAL A 64 -13.26 20.49 -59.96
N SER A 65 -13.85 21.47 -59.29
CA SER A 65 -14.45 22.65 -59.94
C SER A 65 -13.41 23.76 -60.04
N LEU A 66 -13.14 24.21 -61.26
CA LEU A 66 -12.19 25.27 -61.59
C LEU A 66 -12.95 26.54 -61.95
N SER A 67 -12.44 27.69 -61.50
CA SER A 67 -12.95 29.01 -61.89
C SER A 67 -11.81 30.02 -62.03
N TRP A 68 -11.95 31.00 -62.93
CA TRP A 68 -10.93 32.04 -63.16
C TRP A 68 -11.54 33.36 -63.63
N SER A 69 -10.72 34.41 -63.67
CA SER A 69 -11.14 35.74 -64.15
C SER A 69 -11.20 35.83 -65.67
N ALA A 70 -12.05 36.73 -66.18
CA ALA A 70 -12.15 36.99 -67.62
C ALA A 70 -10.83 37.53 -68.20
N VAL A 71 -10.54 37.17 -69.45
CA VAL A 71 -9.42 37.70 -70.23
C VAL A 71 -10.00 38.48 -71.40
N ALA A 72 -9.59 39.74 -71.56
CA ALA A 72 -10.09 40.59 -72.63
C ALA A 72 -9.80 39.96 -74.01
N SER A 73 -10.80 40.01 -74.90
CA SER A 73 -10.72 39.44 -76.26
C SER A 73 -10.54 37.92 -76.36
N ALA A 74 -10.63 37.17 -75.25
CA ALA A 74 -10.70 35.72 -75.26
C ALA A 74 -12.10 35.26 -75.67
N THR A 75 -12.20 34.29 -76.59
CA THR A 75 -13.47 33.67 -76.98
C THR A 75 -13.68 32.32 -76.30
N SER A 76 -12.61 31.68 -75.84
CA SER A 76 -12.65 30.41 -75.09
C SER A 76 -11.40 30.24 -74.21
N TYR A 77 -11.40 29.16 -73.43
CA TYR A 77 -10.32 28.80 -72.52
C TYR A 77 -10.00 27.31 -72.65
N GLU A 78 -8.71 27.01 -72.76
CA GLU A 78 -8.17 25.66 -72.70
C GLU A 78 -7.77 25.31 -71.27
N VAL A 79 -8.30 24.20 -70.74
CA VAL A 79 -8.05 23.74 -69.37
C VAL A 79 -7.11 22.55 -69.40
N TYR A 80 -6.02 22.63 -68.64
CA TYR A 80 -4.98 21.61 -68.61
C TYR A 80 -4.88 20.98 -67.22
N ARG A 81 -4.64 19.67 -67.19
CA ARG A 81 -4.28 18.92 -65.97
C ARG A 81 -2.93 18.24 -66.18
N ALA A 82 -1.98 18.53 -65.31
CA ALA A 82 -0.60 18.05 -65.44
C ALA A 82 0.00 18.27 -66.84
N GLY A 83 -0.34 19.40 -67.48
CA GLY A 83 0.13 19.75 -68.83
C GLY A 83 -0.65 19.12 -70.00
N VAL A 84 -1.61 18.23 -69.74
CA VAL A 84 -2.47 17.62 -70.76
C VAL A 84 -3.78 18.40 -70.88
N LEU A 85 -4.19 18.73 -72.11
CA LEU A 85 -5.46 19.41 -72.38
C LEU A 85 -6.65 18.50 -72.02
N LEU A 86 -7.49 18.95 -71.08
CA LEU A 86 -8.72 18.27 -70.71
C LEU A 86 -9.90 18.64 -71.61
N GLY A 87 -9.98 19.91 -71.99
CA GLY A 87 -11.08 20.43 -72.78
C GLY A 87 -10.99 21.94 -73.00
N THR A 88 -11.87 22.43 -73.86
CA THR A 88 -12.03 23.86 -74.15
C THR A 88 -13.43 24.30 -73.73
N THR A 89 -13.55 25.45 -73.07
CA THR A 89 -14.83 26.02 -72.63
C THR A 89 -14.93 27.49 -73.01
N ALA A 90 -16.13 27.95 -73.38
CA ALA A 90 -16.42 29.38 -73.57
C ALA A 90 -16.75 30.09 -72.24
N THR A 91 -16.99 29.33 -71.17
CA THR A 91 -17.27 29.87 -69.83
C THR A 91 -15.98 30.04 -69.03
N ARG A 92 -16.10 30.69 -67.86
CA ARG A 92 -14.97 30.96 -66.95
C ARG A 92 -14.84 29.92 -65.85
N ALA A 93 -15.39 28.73 -66.11
CA ALA A 93 -15.42 27.63 -65.18
C ALA A 93 -15.35 26.29 -65.92
N TYR A 94 -14.80 25.28 -65.26
CA TYR A 94 -14.70 23.93 -65.79
C TYR A 94 -14.74 22.92 -64.66
N VAL A 95 -15.49 21.83 -64.84
CA VAL A 95 -15.52 20.72 -63.87
C VAL A 95 -14.75 19.56 -64.46
N ASP A 96 -13.64 19.19 -63.81
CA ASP A 96 -12.93 17.95 -64.11
C ASP A 96 -13.51 16.83 -63.25
N SER A 97 -14.19 15.86 -63.87
CA SER A 97 -14.90 14.77 -63.19
C SER A 97 -14.29 13.40 -63.45
N GLY A 98 -14.65 12.40 -62.63
CA GLY A 98 -14.16 11.03 -62.79
C GLY A 98 -12.78 10.78 -62.17
N LEU A 99 -12.35 11.68 -61.29
CA LEU A 99 -11.07 11.63 -60.60
C LEU A 99 -11.05 10.56 -59.51
N THR A 100 -9.84 10.18 -59.09
CA THR A 100 -9.63 9.31 -57.94
C THR A 100 -9.42 10.16 -56.70
N ASN A 101 -10.25 9.95 -55.67
CA ASN A 101 -10.10 10.66 -54.40
C ASN A 101 -8.75 10.35 -53.73
N GLY A 102 -8.18 11.33 -53.03
CA GLY A 102 -6.87 11.25 -52.38
C GLY A 102 -5.68 11.50 -53.29
N ILE A 103 -5.87 11.65 -54.60
CA ILE A 103 -4.82 12.04 -55.54
C ILE A 103 -4.86 13.55 -55.77
N THR A 104 -3.72 14.22 -55.64
CA THR A 104 -3.61 15.66 -55.91
C THR A 104 -3.46 15.90 -57.41
N TYR A 105 -4.34 16.74 -57.97
CA TYR A 105 -4.31 17.13 -59.37
C TYR A 105 -3.94 18.61 -59.50
N ALA A 106 -3.05 18.92 -60.45
CA ALA A 106 -2.57 20.27 -60.72
C ALA A 106 -3.12 20.80 -62.05
N TYR A 107 -3.62 22.04 -62.04
CA TYR A 107 -4.37 22.65 -63.13
C TYR A 107 -3.76 23.97 -63.58
N THR A 108 -3.81 24.23 -64.89
CA THR A 108 -3.53 25.52 -65.52
C THR A 108 -4.56 25.82 -66.60
N VAL A 109 -4.79 27.09 -66.89
CA VAL A 109 -5.75 27.54 -67.91
C VAL A 109 -5.07 28.52 -68.86
N LYS A 110 -5.37 28.41 -70.17
CA LYS A 110 -4.96 29.38 -71.20
C LYS A 110 -6.19 30.01 -71.83
N ALA A 111 -6.13 31.30 -72.14
CA ALA A 111 -7.15 31.99 -72.92
C ALA A 111 -6.86 31.84 -74.42
N VAL A 112 -7.91 31.68 -75.22
CA VAL A 112 -7.83 31.47 -76.67
C VAL A 112 -8.79 32.41 -77.40
N ASN A 113 -8.35 32.91 -78.55
CA ASN A 113 -9.21 33.53 -79.56
C ASN A 113 -8.84 33.01 -80.96
N ALA A 114 -9.53 33.50 -81.99
CA ALA A 114 -9.34 33.02 -83.37
C ALA A 114 -7.90 33.14 -83.93
N SER A 115 -7.04 33.93 -83.30
CA SER A 115 -5.70 34.23 -83.82
C SER A 115 -4.57 33.98 -82.82
N SER A 116 -4.86 33.62 -81.57
CA SER A 116 -3.84 33.50 -80.52
C SER A 116 -4.27 32.67 -79.31
N THR A 117 -3.27 32.14 -78.60
CA THR A 117 -3.38 31.50 -77.29
C THR A 117 -2.46 32.20 -76.30
N SER A 118 -2.95 32.49 -75.10
CA SER A 118 -2.16 33.14 -74.04
C SER A 118 -1.11 32.21 -73.42
N PRO A 119 -0.14 32.75 -72.64
CA PRO A 119 0.57 31.96 -71.64
C PRO A 119 -0.41 31.30 -70.64
N ALA A 120 0.05 30.25 -69.98
CA ALA A 120 -0.72 29.58 -68.93
C ALA A 120 -0.88 30.46 -67.69
N SER A 121 -2.00 30.30 -66.98
CA SER A 121 -2.17 30.81 -65.62
C SER A 121 -1.11 30.27 -64.67
N ALA A 122 -1.01 30.86 -63.48
CA ALA A 122 -0.35 30.19 -62.36
C ALA A 122 -1.02 28.82 -62.08
N THR A 123 -0.21 27.83 -61.71
CA THR A 123 -0.70 26.49 -61.36
C THR A 123 -1.44 26.52 -60.04
N THR A 124 -2.60 25.87 -59.99
CA THR A 124 -3.34 25.62 -58.75
C THR A 124 -3.59 24.11 -58.60
N SER A 125 -3.66 23.59 -57.39
CA SER A 125 -3.84 22.16 -57.15
C SER A 125 -5.01 21.89 -56.21
N ALA A 126 -5.68 20.77 -56.42
CA ALA A 126 -6.73 20.29 -55.52
C ALA A 126 -6.68 18.76 -55.42
N THR A 127 -7.05 18.23 -54.25
CA THR A 127 -7.15 16.80 -53.97
C THR A 127 -8.62 16.47 -53.77
N PRO A 128 -9.32 15.86 -54.75
CA PRO A 128 -10.67 15.34 -54.55
C PRO A 128 -10.71 14.44 -53.32
N VAL A 129 -11.73 14.62 -52.49
CA VAL A 129 -11.92 13.82 -51.28
C VAL A 129 -13.31 13.24 -51.36
N ALA A 130 -13.43 11.94 -51.05
CA ALA A 130 -14.74 11.34 -50.90
C ALA A 130 -15.47 12.05 -49.75
N PRO A 131 -16.76 12.39 -49.87
CA PRO A 131 -17.56 12.74 -48.72
C PRO A 131 -17.47 11.55 -47.74
N VAL A 132 -17.36 11.83 -46.45
CA VAL A 132 -17.38 10.77 -45.45
C VAL A 132 -18.78 10.16 -45.45
N THR A 133 -18.98 9.08 -46.19
CA THR A 133 -20.26 8.41 -46.32
C THR A 133 -20.50 7.55 -45.08
N GLY A 134 -21.21 8.16 -44.12
CA GLY A 134 -21.68 7.50 -42.91
C GLY A 134 -21.08 8.11 -41.65
N ALA A 135 -21.95 8.59 -40.76
CA ALA A 135 -21.59 8.72 -39.36
C ALA A 135 -21.09 7.36 -38.84
N PRO A 136 -20.15 7.32 -37.88
CA PRO A 136 -19.79 6.08 -37.21
C PRO A 136 -21.05 5.35 -36.72
N THR A 137 -21.12 4.04 -36.96
CA THR A 137 -22.25 3.20 -36.55
C THR A 137 -21.84 2.22 -35.45
N GLY A 138 -22.82 1.62 -34.78
CA GLY A 138 -22.55 0.64 -33.72
C GLY A 138 -21.84 1.22 -32.50
N LEU A 139 -22.01 2.53 -32.22
CA LEU A 139 -21.52 3.12 -30.98
C LEU A 139 -22.20 2.44 -29.79
N THR A 140 -21.39 1.79 -28.97
CA THR A 140 -21.79 1.16 -27.71
C THR A 140 -21.00 1.77 -26.57
N GLY A 141 -21.58 1.72 -25.37
CA GLY A 141 -20.97 2.23 -24.16
C GLY A 141 -21.14 1.23 -23.03
N GLN A 142 -20.04 0.81 -22.42
CA GLN A 142 -20.02 -0.04 -21.25
C GLN A 142 -19.60 0.79 -20.03
N ALA A 143 -20.44 0.77 -19.00
CA ALA A 143 -20.14 1.39 -17.72
C ALA A 143 -19.16 0.51 -16.93
N ALA A 144 -18.18 1.15 -16.29
CA ALA A 144 -17.31 0.59 -15.27
C ALA A 144 -17.12 1.62 -14.15
N ASP A 145 -16.35 1.27 -13.12
CA ASP A 145 -16.13 2.16 -11.98
C ASP A 145 -15.38 3.43 -12.40
N THR A 146 -16.06 4.58 -12.32
CA THR A 146 -15.59 5.90 -12.79
C THR A 146 -15.22 5.96 -14.28
N ILE A 147 -15.65 4.98 -15.08
CA ILE A 147 -15.21 4.82 -16.46
C ILE A 147 -16.40 4.56 -17.39
N ALA A 148 -16.39 5.18 -18.56
CA ALA A 148 -17.23 4.81 -19.70
C ALA A 148 -16.34 4.32 -20.85
N ASN A 149 -16.43 3.03 -21.16
CA ASN A 149 -15.71 2.42 -22.28
C ASN A 149 -16.60 2.45 -23.52
N LEU A 150 -16.16 3.16 -24.54
CA LEU A 150 -16.87 3.33 -25.81
C LEU A 150 -16.21 2.46 -26.90
N ASN A 151 -17.04 1.89 -27.76
CA ASN A 151 -16.61 1.15 -28.95
C ASN A 151 -17.54 1.47 -30.13
N TRP A 152 -17.01 1.59 -31.35
CA TRP A 152 -17.79 1.82 -32.56
C TRP A 152 -17.23 1.05 -33.76
N THR A 153 -17.99 1.02 -34.85
CA THR A 153 -17.57 0.37 -36.10
C THR A 153 -16.61 1.27 -36.88
N ALA A 154 -15.54 0.67 -37.41
CA ALA A 154 -14.53 1.39 -38.18
C ALA A 154 -15.10 1.97 -39.48
N VAL A 155 -14.85 3.25 -39.72
CA VAL A 155 -14.96 3.92 -41.01
C VAL A 155 -13.58 3.89 -41.68
N PRO A 156 -13.42 3.23 -42.86
CA PRO A 156 -12.14 3.12 -43.53
C PRO A 156 -11.46 4.47 -43.80
N GLY A 157 -10.18 4.59 -43.44
CA GLY A 157 -9.38 5.80 -43.67
C GLY A 157 -9.72 6.99 -42.77
N ALA A 158 -10.59 6.81 -41.77
CA ALA A 158 -10.97 7.87 -40.85
C ALA A 158 -10.13 7.87 -39.56
N THR A 159 -10.01 9.05 -38.97
CA THR A 159 -9.78 9.24 -37.53
C THR A 159 -11.09 9.65 -36.86
N TYR A 160 -11.16 9.67 -35.53
CA TYR A 160 -12.42 9.91 -34.81
C TYR A 160 -12.31 11.04 -33.79
N ASN A 161 -13.40 11.77 -33.66
CA ASN A 161 -13.63 12.72 -32.58
C ASN A 161 -14.72 12.16 -31.66
N VAL A 162 -14.49 12.20 -30.35
CA VAL A 162 -15.45 11.73 -29.35
C VAL A 162 -15.98 12.92 -28.56
N TYR A 163 -17.29 12.97 -28.41
CA TYR A 163 -17.99 14.04 -27.73
C TYR A 163 -18.72 13.51 -26.50
N ARG A 164 -18.83 14.34 -25.46
CA ARG A 164 -19.65 14.08 -24.26
C ARG A 164 -20.52 15.29 -23.98
N GLY A 165 -21.83 15.08 -23.94
CA GLY A 165 -22.80 16.16 -23.73
C GLY A 165 -22.67 17.29 -24.76
N GLY A 166 -22.26 16.97 -25.99
CA GLY A 166 -21.99 17.96 -27.05
C GLY A 166 -20.60 18.60 -27.02
N VAL A 167 -19.78 18.37 -25.99
CA VAL A 167 -18.42 18.92 -25.89
C VAL A 167 -17.39 17.92 -26.41
N LEU A 168 -16.48 18.39 -27.26
CA LEU A 168 -15.36 17.58 -27.77
C LEU A 168 -14.44 17.15 -26.62
N LEU A 169 -14.25 15.84 -26.44
CA LEU A 169 -13.34 15.28 -25.44
C LEU A 169 -11.96 14.96 -26.02
N VAL A 170 -11.94 14.38 -27.21
CA VAL A 170 -10.72 13.93 -27.88
C VAL A 170 -10.93 13.95 -29.38
N THR A 171 -9.85 14.25 -30.11
CA THR A 171 -9.83 14.39 -31.58
C THR A 171 -8.72 13.54 -32.18
N GLY A 172 -8.89 13.10 -33.43
CA GLY A 172 -7.84 12.42 -34.18
C GLY A 172 -7.51 11.01 -33.70
N LEU A 173 -8.44 10.32 -33.04
CA LEU A 173 -8.25 8.92 -32.63
C LEU A 173 -8.15 8.02 -33.87
N SER A 174 -7.11 7.20 -33.96
CA SER A 174 -6.99 6.18 -35.02
C SER A 174 -7.71 4.88 -34.70
N GLY A 175 -7.92 4.59 -33.41
CA GLY A 175 -8.64 3.40 -32.94
C GLY A 175 -10.15 3.61 -32.87
N THR A 176 -10.90 2.51 -32.76
CA THR A 176 -12.36 2.49 -32.65
C THR A 176 -12.87 2.31 -31.22
N THR A 177 -12.04 2.63 -30.24
CA THR A 177 -12.37 2.55 -28.82
C THR A 177 -11.89 3.78 -28.09
N TYR A 178 -12.59 4.14 -27.02
CA TYR A 178 -12.18 5.23 -26.12
C TYR A 178 -12.67 4.96 -24.70
N SER A 179 -11.76 5.01 -23.74
CA SER A 179 -12.08 4.92 -22.31
C SER A 179 -12.09 6.31 -21.71
N ASN A 180 -13.28 6.83 -21.39
CA ASN A 180 -13.42 8.08 -20.65
C ASN A 180 -13.34 7.79 -19.14
N THR A 181 -12.27 8.21 -18.48
CA THR A 181 -11.99 7.91 -17.06
C THR A 181 -12.28 9.11 -16.16
N GLY A 182 -12.29 8.89 -14.83
CA GLY A 182 -12.50 9.96 -13.85
C GLY A 182 -13.93 10.50 -13.78
N LEU A 183 -14.90 9.69 -14.18
CA LEU A 183 -16.33 10.03 -14.13
C LEU A 183 -16.91 9.83 -12.73
N ALA A 184 -17.96 10.58 -12.41
CA ALA A 184 -18.72 10.36 -11.18
C ALA A 184 -19.67 9.17 -11.35
N ASN A 185 -19.61 8.21 -10.42
CA ASN A 185 -20.56 7.10 -10.40
C ASN A 185 -21.98 7.58 -10.08
N GLY A 186 -22.99 6.94 -10.70
CA GLY A 186 -24.40 7.30 -10.59
C GLY A 186 -24.83 8.48 -11.47
N VAL A 187 -23.90 9.15 -12.15
CA VAL A 187 -24.19 10.24 -13.09
C VAL A 187 -24.21 9.68 -14.51
N SER A 188 -25.28 9.97 -15.26
CA SER A 188 -25.39 9.57 -16.67
C SER A 188 -24.65 10.55 -17.58
N TYR A 189 -23.87 10.01 -18.51
CA TYR A 189 -23.12 10.77 -19.51
C TYR A 189 -23.51 10.31 -20.92
N THR A 190 -23.82 11.26 -21.79
CA THR A 190 -24.19 10.99 -23.19
C THR A 190 -23.02 11.20 -24.13
N TYR A 191 -22.76 10.25 -25.03
CA TYR A 191 -21.65 10.27 -25.97
C TYR A 191 -22.11 10.09 -27.41
N PHE A 192 -21.41 10.75 -28.34
CA PHE A 192 -21.45 10.43 -29.76
C PHE A 192 -20.04 10.56 -30.36
N VAL A 193 -19.85 9.97 -31.53
CA VAL A 193 -18.57 9.96 -32.25
C VAL A 193 -18.79 10.43 -33.68
N THR A 194 -17.85 11.19 -34.22
CA THR A 194 -17.77 11.54 -35.65
C THR A 194 -16.52 10.94 -36.27
N ALA A 195 -16.52 10.77 -37.58
CA ALA A 195 -15.36 10.32 -38.36
C ALA A 195 -14.79 11.52 -39.13
N VAL A 196 -13.47 11.58 -39.23
CA VAL A 196 -12.72 12.62 -39.97
C VAL A 196 -11.86 11.93 -41.03
N VAL A 197 -12.10 12.25 -42.29
CA VAL A 197 -11.25 11.81 -43.42
C VAL A 197 -10.62 13.06 -44.04
N ALA A 198 -9.28 13.10 -44.06
CA ALA A 198 -8.50 14.30 -44.37
C ALA A 198 -8.91 15.50 -43.48
N THR A 199 -9.70 16.44 -44.01
CA THR A 199 -10.17 17.64 -43.29
C THR A 199 -11.69 17.72 -43.17
N VAL A 200 -12.41 16.67 -43.58
CA VAL A 200 -13.87 16.63 -43.59
C VAL A 200 -14.38 15.77 -42.45
N GLU A 201 -15.21 16.35 -41.58
CA GLU A 201 -15.89 15.66 -40.49
C GLU A 201 -17.28 15.18 -40.93
N SER A 202 -17.66 13.97 -40.54
CA SER A 202 -18.96 13.37 -40.82
C SER A 202 -20.06 13.83 -39.85
N GLY A 203 -21.30 13.41 -40.10
CA GLY A 203 -22.38 13.55 -39.11
C GLY A 203 -22.14 12.74 -37.84
N GLN A 204 -22.86 13.07 -36.76
CA GLN A 204 -22.78 12.34 -35.49
C GLN A 204 -23.33 10.92 -35.60
N SER A 205 -22.68 9.97 -34.91
CA SER A 205 -23.27 8.66 -34.62
C SER A 205 -24.59 8.80 -33.84
N ALA A 206 -25.34 7.69 -33.72
CA ALA A 206 -26.35 7.61 -32.67
C ALA A 206 -25.68 7.84 -31.29
N THR A 207 -26.39 8.52 -30.39
CA THR A 207 -25.89 8.80 -29.04
C THR A 207 -26.04 7.58 -28.15
N VAL A 208 -25.06 7.28 -27.30
CA VAL A 208 -25.18 6.32 -26.21
C VAL A 208 -25.14 7.02 -24.85
N THR A 209 -25.92 6.54 -23.89
CA THR A 209 -25.88 7.02 -22.49
C THR A 209 -25.20 5.96 -21.63
N VAL A 210 -24.19 6.37 -20.87
CA VAL A 210 -23.45 5.50 -19.95
C VAL A 210 -23.53 6.08 -18.56
N THR A 211 -23.93 5.26 -17.58
CA THR A 211 -23.95 5.62 -16.16
C THR A 211 -22.91 4.76 -15.43
N PRO A 212 -21.69 5.27 -15.20
CA PRO A 212 -20.69 4.60 -14.38
C PRO A 212 -21.25 4.23 -13.00
N PHE A 213 -20.81 3.10 -12.46
CA PHE A 213 -21.23 2.65 -11.13
C PHE A 213 -20.05 2.02 -10.39
N ALA A 214 -20.02 2.21 -9.08
CA ALA A 214 -19.02 1.58 -8.24
C ALA A 214 -19.27 0.08 -8.21
N ILE A 215 -18.25 -0.71 -8.54
CA ILE A 215 -18.32 -2.17 -8.46
C ILE A 215 -18.21 -2.56 -6.99
N THR A 216 -19.24 -3.24 -6.48
CA THR A 216 -19.25 -3.70 -5.09
C THR A 216 -18.14 -4.73 -4.86
N PRO A 217 -17.21 -4.50 -3.93
CA PRO A 217 -16.15 -5.47 -3.64
C PRO A 217 -16.69 -6.76 -3.03
N ALA A 218 -15.92 -7.83 -3.16
CA ALA A 218 -16.17 -9.04 -2.37
C ALA A 218 -15.88 -8.78 -0.87
N ALA A 219 -16.65 -9.42 0.02
CA ALA A 219 -16.40 -9.33 1.45
C ALA A 219 -14.99 -9.85 1.79
N PRO A 220 -14.24 -9.19 2.70
CA PRO A 220 -12.94 -9.69 3.12
C PRO A 220 -13.05 -11.09 3.75
N THR A 221 -12.10 -11.96 3.42
CA THR A 221 -11.98 -13.31 3.98
C THR A 221 -10.65 -13.46 4.72
N GLY A 222 -10.52 -14.53 5.50
CA GLY A 222 -9.28 -14.81 6.24
C GLY A 222 -8.95 -13.76 7.31
N LEU A 223 -9.95 -13.04 7.84
CA LEU A 223 -9.73 -12.14 8.96
C LEU A 223 -9.23 -12.95 10.16
N ALA A 224 -8.06 -12.57 10.68
CA ALA A 224 -7.44 -13.14 11.85
C ALA A 224 -7.08 -12.03 12.84
N ALA A 225 -7.09 -12.35 14.13
CA ALA A 225 -6.80 -11.42 15.22
C ALA A 225 -5.86 -12.05 16.25
N THR A 226 -4.67 -11.47 16.40
CA THR A 226 -3.64 -11.93 17.33
C THR A 226 -3.51 -10.95 18.48
N ALA A 227 -3.74 -11.43 19.70
CA ALA A 227 -3.62 -10.62 20.91
C ALA A 227 -2.14 -10.25 21.19
N GLY A 228 -1.92 -9.00 21.59
CA GLY A 228 -0.67 -8.52 22.17
C GLY A 228 -0.93 -7.80 23.50
N ASN A 229 0.09 -7.10 24.02
CA ASN A 229 -0.06 -6.29 25.21
C ASN A 229 -0.78 -4.98 24.87
N ALA A 230 -1.99 -4.77 25.41
CA ALA A 230 -2.82 -3.61 25.16
C ALA A 230 -3.10 -3.34 23.67
N GLN A 231 -3.05 -4.39 22.84
CA GLN A 231 -3.25 -4.29 21.40
C GLN A 231 -3.77 -5.60 20.79
N VAL A 232 -4.38 -5.51 19.61
CA VAL A 232 -4.71 -6.64 18.73
C VAL A 232 -4.17 -6.37 17.34
N SER A 233 -3.36 -7.30 16.82
CA SER A 233 -2.90 -7.27 15.43
C SER A 233 -3.87 -8.04 14.55
N LEU A 234 -4.44 -7.37 13.56
CA LEU A 234 -5.39 -7.91 12.59
C LEU A 234 -4.71 -8.13 11.23
N SER A 235 -5.10 -9.19 10.54
CA SER A 235 -4.75 -9.43 9.14
C SER A 235 -5.93 -10.04 8.40
N TRP A 236 -6.04 -9.78 7.10
CA TRP A 236 -7.07 -10.36 6.23
C TRP A 236 -6.55 -10.54 4.80
N THR A 237 -7.29 -11.26 3.98
CA THR A 237 -6.98 -11.45 2.55
C THR A 237 -7.53 -10.28 1.73
N SER A 238 -6.81 -9.89 0.67
CA SER A 238 -7.28 -8.84 -0.23
C SER A 238 -8.56 -9.25 -0.98
N SER A 239 -9.52 -8.33 -1.04
CA SER A 239 -10.78 -8.48 -1.76
C SER A 239 -10.66 -7.97 -3.20
N ALA A 240 -11.20 -8.73 -4.15
CA ALA A 240 -11.32 -8.26 -5.53
C ALA A 240 -12.12 -6.96 -5.62
N ASN A 241 -11.66 -6.04 -6.46
CA ASN A 241 -12.21 -4.70 -6.68
C ASN A 241 -12.16 -3.77 -5.45
N ALA A 242 -11.55 -4.16 -4.32
CA ALA A 242 -11.41 -3.27 -3.17
C ALA A 242 -10.26 -2.28 -3.36
N THR A 243 -10.50 -1.01 -3.09
CA THR A 243 -9.46 0.03 -3.04
C THR A 243 -9.06 0.37 -1.61
N GLN A 244 -9.96 0.20 -0.65
CA GLN A 244 -9.71 0.38 0.78
C GLN A 244 -10.51 -0.63 1.62
N TYR A 245 -10.24 -0.65 2.92
CA TYR A 245 -10.91 -1.45 3.94
C TYR A 245 -11.28 -0.57 5.12
N LYS A 246 -12.51 -0.72 5.59
CA LYS A 246 -13.00 -0.16 6.86
C LYS A 246 -12.92 -1.24 7.92
N VAL A 247 -12.16 -0.99 8.98
CA VAL A 247 -12.00 -1.92 10.12
C VAL A 247 -12.88 -1.43 11.25
N TYR A 248 -13.71 -2.32 11.77
CA TYR A 248 -14.62 -2.05 12.87
C TYR A 248 -14.20 -2.82 14.12
N ARG A 249 -14.34 -2.18 15.28
CA ARG A 249 -14.31 -2.81 16.60
C ARG A 249 -15.69 -2.73 17.22
N GLY A 250 -16.35 -3.86 17.35
CA GLY A 250 -17.80 -3.91 17.56
C GLY A 250 -18.52 -3.18 16.43
N ALA A 251 -19.36 -2.19 16.76
CA ALA A 251 -20.05 -1.36 15.77
C ALA A 251 -19.27 -0.11 15.34
N SER A 252 -18.15 0.21 15.99
CA SER A 252 -17.41 1.45 15.75
C SER A 252 -16.35 1.28 14.67
N LEU A 253 -16.37 2.15 13.66
CA LEU A 253 -15.29 2.27 12.68
C LEU A 253 -14.05 2.84 13.37
N ILE A 254 -12.93 2.11 13.34
CA ILE A 254 -11.67 2.53 13.98
C ILE A 254 -10.61 2.98 12.97
N VAL A 255 -10.63 2.47 11.73
CA VAL A 255 -9.73 2.93 10.67
C VAL A 255 -10.31 2.66 9.27
N THR A 256 -9.93 3.49 8.30
CA THR A 256 -10.05 3.19 6.87
C THR A 256 -8.67 3.24 6.22
N GLN A 257 -8.28 2.20 5.48
CA GLN A 257 -6.93 2.07 4.94
C GLN A 257 -6.89 1.16 3.70
N SER A 258 -5.85 1.25 2.88
CA SER A 258 -5.65 0.36 1.72
C SER A 258 -4.98 -0.98 2.05
N GLY A 259 -4.19 -1.03 3.13
CA GLY A 259 -3.47 -2.22 3.56
C GLY A 259 -4.40 -3.30 4.16
N THR A 260 -3.93 -4.55 4.14
CA THR A 260 -4.66 -5.73 4.64
C THR A 260 -4.26 -6.17 6.05
N THR A 261 -3.57 -5.29 6.79
CA THR A 261 -3.17 -5.51 8.18
C THR A 261 -3.40 -4.25 8.99
N TYR A 262 -3.79 -4.38 10.25
CA TYR A 262 -3.99 -3.25 11.15
C TYR A 262 -3.71 -3.65 12.58
N THR A 263 -3.00 -2.81 13.34
CA THR A 263 -2.81 -3.04 14.79
C THR A 263 -3.63 -2.03 15.57
N ASP A 264 -4.66 -2.52 16.24
CA ASP A 264 -5.47 -1.72 17.17
C ASP A 264 -4.75 -1.66 18.52
N THR A 265 -4.44 -0.45 19.00
CA THR A 265 -3.60 -0.22 20.20
C THR A 265 -4.36 0.55 21.27
N GLY A 266 -3.83 0.61 22.49
CA GLY A 266 -4.46 1.32 23.61
C GLY A 266 -5.67 0.59 24.19
N LEU A 267 -5.72 -0.74 24.02
CA LEU A 267 -6.79 -1.59 24.51
C LEU A 267 -6.56 -1.99 25.97
N ALA A 268 -7.63 -2.18 26.73
CA ALA A 268 -7.55 -2.78 28.05
C ALA A 268 -7.28 -4.29 27.96
N ASN A 269 -6.22 -4.76 28.61
CA ASN A 269 -5.93 -6.19 28.74
C ASN A 269 -7.05 -6.91 29.53
N GLY A 270 -7.33 -8.17 29.17
CA GLY A 270 -8.40 -8.97 29.76
C GLY A 270 -9.81 -8.66 29.25
N THR A 271 -9.97 -7.64 28.39
CA THR A 271 -11.25 -7.32 27.73
C THR A 271 -11.28 -7.93 26.34
N ALA A 272 -12.34 -8.67 26.02
CA ALA A 272 -12.52 -9.22 24.67
C ALA A 272 -13.02 -8.15 23.70
N TYR A 273 -12.38 -8.06 22.53
CA TYR A 273 -12.77 -7.14 21.46
C TYR A 273 -13.12 -7.94 20.20
N SER A 274 -14.23 -7.59 19.56
CA SER A 274 -14.69 -8.19 18.32
C SER A 274 -14.39 -7.28 17.13
N TYR A 275 -13.92 -7.85 16.03
CA TYR A 275 -13.52 -7.13 14.83
C TYR A 275 -14.20 -7.67 13.58
N THR A 276 -14.58 -6.76 12.70
CA THR A 276 -15.05 -7.05 11.33
C THR A 276 -14.39 -6.09 10.35
N VAL A 277 -14.19 -6.54 9.11
CA VAL A 277 -13.63 -5.70 8.05
C VAL A 277 -14.61 -5.63 6.88
N VAL A 278 -14.80 -4.44 6.32
CA VAL A 278 -15.61 -4.18 5.14
C VAL A 278 -14.69 -3.69 4.02
N ALA A 279 -14.73 -4.33 2.86
CA ALA A 279 -14.04 -3.85 1.67
C ALA A 279 -14.83 -2.73 1.01
N VAL A 280 -14.16 -1.70 0.54
CA VAL A 280 -14.80 -0.55 -0.12
C VAL A 280 -14.14 -0.23 -1.46
N ASN A 281 -14.96 0.24 -2.40
CA ASN A 281 -14.51 0.78 -3.66
C ASN A 281 -15.35 2.00 -4.06
N GLY A 282 -14.74 3.18 -3.98
CA GLY A 282 -15.46 4.44 -4.12
C GLY A 282 -16.60 4.52 -3.10
N SER A 283 -17.83 4.65 -3.59
CA SER A 283 -19.05 4.68 -2.77
C SER A 283 -19.62 3.28 -2.47
N ALA A 284 -19.18 2.22 -3.14
CA ALA A 284 -19.66 0.87 -2.89
C ALA A 284 -18.91 0.22 -1.71
N SER A 285 -19.64 -0.55 -0.90
CA SER A 285 -19.11 -1.30 0.23
C SER A 285 -19.59 -2.75 0.14
N SER A 286 -18.72 -3.70 0.44
CA SER A 286 -19.10 -5.10 0.60
C SER A 286 -19.96 -5.29 1.86
N ILE A 287 -20.52 -6.48 2.03
CA ILE A 287 -20.91 -6.94 3.37
C ILE A 287 -19.65 -7.09 4.26
N ALA A 288 -19.83 -7.07 5.58
CA ALA A 288 -18.74 -7.30 6.52
C ALA A 288 -18.20 -8.73 6.44
N SER A 289 -16.91 -8.91 6.74
CA SER A 289 -16.32 -10.21 6.99
C SER A 289 -17.01 -10.91 8.16
N SER A 290 -16.81 -12.23 8.28
CA SER A 290 -17.07 -12.92 9.56
C SER A 290 -16.31 -12.23 10.69
N ALA A 291 -16.95 -12.10 11.85
CA ALA A 291 -16.35 -11.47 13.01
C ALA A 291 -15.30 -12.40 13.65
N VAL A 292 -14.21 -11.81 14.13
CA VAL A 292 -13.24 -12.49 15.00
C VAL A 292 -13.19 -11.78 16.35
N THR A 293 -12.87 -12.52 17.41
CA THR A 293 -12.72 -11.96 18.75
C THR A 293 -11.32 -12.23 19.25
N SER A 294 -10.72 -11.24 19.92
CA SER A 294 -9.41 -11.38 20.56
C SER A 294 -9.37 -10.61 21.88
N THR A 295 -8.65 -11.15 22.85
CA THR A 295 -8.51 -10.58 24.20
C THR A 295 -7.03 -10.25 24.42
N PRO A 296 -6.63 -8.96 24.32
CA PRO A 296 -5.30 -8.52 24.69
C PRO A 296 -4.90 -9.01 26.09
N LEU A 297 -3.65 -9.41 26.24
CA LEU A 297 -3.12 -9.95 27.49
C LEU A 297 -1.84 -9.22 27.85
N ALA A 298 -1.74 -8.82 29.11
CA ALA A 298 -0.49 -8.29 29.64
C ALA A 298 0.58 -9.40 29.58
N PRO A 299 1.86 -9.06 29.34
CA PRO A 299 2.92 -10.03 29.47
C PRO A 299 2.91 -10.62 30.88
N ALA A 300 3.23 -11.90 31.00
CA ALA A 300 3.41 -12.52 32.31
C ALA A 300 4.52 -11.79 33.09
N PRO A 301 4.39 -11.61 34.41
CA PRO A 301 5.45 -11.04 35.22
C PRO A 301 6.68 -11.98 35.19
N SER A 302 7.86 -11.44 35.53
CA SER A 302 9.05 -12.27 35.70
C SER A 302 8.91 -13.21 36.90
N ALA A 303 9.51 -14.39 36.83
CA ALA A 303 9.57 -15.29 37.98
C ALA A 303 10.22 -14.59 39.20
N PRO A 304 9.70 -14.78 40.42
CA PRO A 304 10.35 -14.31 41.64
C PRO A 304 11.77 -14.87 41.78
N THR A 305 12.70 -14.05 42.26
CA THR A 305 14.09 -14.43 42.51
C THR A 305 14.44 -14.26 43.99
N GLY A 306 15.55 -14.86 44.43
CA GLY A 306 16.03 -14.71 45.81
C GLY A 306 15.09 -15.32 46.86
N LEU A 307 14.30 -16.34 46.50
CA LEU A 307 13.46 -17.05 47.46
C LEU A 307 14.36 -17.69 48.52
N VAL A 308 14.11 -17.34 49.78
CA VAL A 308 14.74 -17.91 50.97
C VAL A 308 13.68 -18.39 51.94
N ALA A 309 13.98 -19.45 52.67
CA ALA A 309 13.07 -20.08 53.63
C ALA A 309 13.73 -20.24 54.99
N ALA A 310 13.46 -19.30 55.89
CA ALA A 310 13.98 -19.30 57.26
C ALA A 310 13.10 -20.19 58.15
N PRO A 311 13.65 -21.26 58.78
CA PRO A 311 12.88 -22.11 59.69
C PRO A 311 12.57 -21.37 61.00
N GLY A 312 11.40 -21.63 61.56
CA GLY A 312 11.01 -21.24 62.91
C GLY A 312 10.27 -22.36 63.63
N ASN A 313 9.78 -22.08 64.84
CA ASN A 313 8.98 -23.07 65.58
C ASN A 313 7.63 -23.28 64.90
N THR A 314 7.37 -24.49 64.38
CA THR A 314 6.12 -24.83 63.68
C THR A 314 5.80 -23.92 62.49
N GLN A 315 6.80 -23.23 61.94
CA GLN A 315 6.61 -22.29 60.84
C GLN A 315 7.83 -22.18 59.93
N VAL A 316 7.63 -21.66 58.72
CA VAL A 316 8.68 -21.22 57.81
C VAL A 316 8.35 -19.81 57.34
N ILE A 317 9.30 -18.89 57.46
CA ILE A 317 9.19 -17.53 56.92
C ILE A 317 9.86 -17.52 55.54
N LEU A 318 9.06 -17.27 54.52
CA LEU A 318 9.50 -17.13 53.15
C LEU A 318 9.66 -15.65 52.80
N ASN A 319 10.80 -15.30 52.21
CA ASN A 319 11.04 -13.98 51.64
C ASN A 319 11.62 -14.12 50.24
N TRP A 320 11.28 -13.21 49.34
CA TRP A 320 11.80 -13.17 47.99
C TRP A 320 11.87 -11.73 47.48
N ASN A 321 12.53 -11.53 46.35
CA ASN A 321 12.60 -10.21 45.71
C ASN A 321 11.24 -9.86 45.11
N ALA A 322 10.75 -8.65 45.39
CA ALA A 322 9.51 -8.15 44.79
C ALA A 322 9.64 -8.02 43.27
N VAL A 323 8.63 -8.49 42.55
CA VAL A 323 8.49 -8.35 41.10
C VAL A 323 7.66 -7.10 40.82
N ALA A 324 8.25 -6.11 40.17
CA ALA A 324 7.65 -4.77 40.02
C ALA A 324 6.27 -4.76 39.33
N THR A 325 6.02 -5.68 38.41
CA THR A 325 4.74 -5.81 37.70
C THR A 325 3.72 -6.71 38.41
N ALA A 326 4.12 -7.39 39.49
CA ALA A 326 3.25 -8.31 40.20
C ALA A 326 2.29 -7.55 41.14
N THR A 327 1.02 -7.92 41.05
CA THR A 327 -0.05 -7.47 41.96
C THR A 327 -0.23 -8.42 43.15
N SER A 328 0.18 -9.68 42.99
CA SER A 328 0.19 -10.69 44.03
C SER A 328 1.18 -11.81 43.66
N TYR A 329 1.37 -12.75 44.57
CA TYR A 329 2.16 -13.96 44.37
C TYR A 329 1.29 -15.18 44.66
N ARG A 330 1.76 -16.36 44.25
CA ARG A 330 1.21 -17.65 44.66
C ARG A 330 2.32 -18.47 45.28
N VAL A 331 2.11 -18.89 46.52
CA VAL A 331 3.07 -19.68 47.30
C VAL A 331 2.65 -21.14 47.26
N TYR A 332 3.54 -21.99 46.76
CA TYR A 332 3.30 -23.42 46.67
C TYR A 332 4.16 -24.15 47.70
N ARG A 333 3.58 -25.14 48.38
CA ARG A 333 4.26 -26.08 49.28
C ARG A 333 4.05 -27.49 48.78
N ASN A 334 5.14 -28.21 48.53
CA ASN A 334 5.12 -29.58 48.00
C ASN A 334 4.21 -29.72 46.75
N GLY A 335 4.22 -28.70 45.88
CA GLY A 335 3.40 -28.65 44.66
C GLY A 335 1.97 -28.13 44.83
N VAL A 336 1.51 -27.85 46.06
CA VAL A 336 0.14 -27.38 46.33
C VAL A 336 0.14 -25.90 46.66
N LEU A 337 -0.75 -25.12 46.03
CA LEU A 337 -0.98 -23.71 46.36
C LEU A 337 -1.51 -23.58 47.80
N ILE A 338 -0.80 -22.82 48.64
CA ILE A 338 -1.18 -22.61 50.04
C ILE A 338 -1.54 -21.17 50.38
N ALA A 339 -1.12 -20.19 49.57
CA ALA A 339 -1.44 -18.79 49.80
C ALA A 339 -1.27 -17.93 48.54
N SER A 340 -1.93 -16.76 48.53
CA SER A 340 -1.76 -15.75 47.49
C SER A 340 -1.48 -14.35 48.06
N PRO A 341 -0.31 -14.12 48.68
CA PRO A 341 0.01 -12.85 49.33
C PRO A 341 0.21 -11.73 48.29
N ALA A 342 -0.15 -10.50 48.67
CA ALA A 342 0.13 -9.31 47.86
C ALA A 342 1.60 -8.84 47.96
N THR A 343 2.29 -9.23 49.04
CA THR A 343 3.66 -8.80 49.35
C THR A 343 4.67 -9.92 49.12
N ALA A 344 5.95 -9.56 48.96
CA ALA A 344 7.05 -10.49 48.70
C ALA A 344 7.55 -11.28 49.94
N THR A 345 6.62 -11.62 50.82
CA THR A 345 6.86 -12.37 52.05
C THR A 345 5.63 -13.16 52.43
N TYR A 346 5.84 -14.33 53.03
CA TYR A 346 4.77 -15.17 53.56
C TYR A 346 5.28 -16.03 54.71
N THR A 347 4.54 -16.06 55.82
CA THR A 347 4.83 -16.97 56.93
C THR A 347 3.88 -18.16 56.88
N ASN A 348 4.42 -19.33 56.62
CA ASN A 348 3.67 -20.58 56.63
C ASN A 348 3.68 -21.18 58.04
N THR A 349 2.56 -21.17 58.75
CA THR A 349 2.43 -21.63 60.15
C THR A 349 1.77 -23.01 60.26
N GLY A 350 1.76 -23.60 61.46
CA GLY A 350 1.09 -24.86 61.73
C GLY A 350 1.81 -26.08 61.15
N LEU A 351 3.12 -25.96 60.96
CA LEU A 351 3.97 -27.03 60.43
C LEU A 351 4.48 -27.94 61.54
N THR A 352 4.81 -29.17 61.19
CA THR A 352 5.41 -30.13 62.10
C THR A 352 6.93 -29.94 62.13
N ASN A 353 7.49 -29.69 63.32
CA ASN A 353 8.95 -29.59 63.49
C ASN A 353 9.65 -30.91 63.08
N GLY A 354 10.84 -30.81 62.49
CA GLY A 354 11.60 -31.95 61.98
C GLY A 354 11.13 -32.47 60.61
N THR A 355 10.01 -31.99 60.09
CA THR A 355 9.53 -32.35 58.73
C THR A 355 10.03 -31.34 57.70
N ALA A 356 10.67 -31.83 56.63
CA ALA A 356 11.13 -30.97 55.54
C ALA A 356 9.95 -30.58 54.63
N TYR A 357 9.87 -29.31 54.26
CA TYR A 357 8.89 -28.78 53.31
C TYR A 357 9.59 -28.04 52.18
N THR A 358 9.17 -28.28 50.93
CA THR A 358 9.70 -27.61 49.74
C THR A 358 8.75 -26.54 49.25
N TYR A 359 9.28 -25.37 48.93
CA TYR A 359 8.52 -24.18 48.53
C TYR A 359 9.03 -23.63 47.20
N TYR A 360 8.10 -23.12 46.39
CA TYR A 360 8.38 -22.20 45.29
C TYR A 360 7.27 -21.14 45.19
N VAL A 361 7.57 -20.04 44.51
CA VAL A 361 6.65 -18.90 44.38
C VAL A 361 6.54 -18.50 42.92
N THR A 362 5.33 -18.16 42.47
CA THR A 362 5.08 -17.49 41.18
C THR A 362 4.57 -16.07 41.44
N ALA A 363 4.77 -15.17 40.49
CA ALA A 363 4.22 -13.82 40.48
C ALA A 363 2.95 -13.77 39.62
N VAL A 364 1.99 -12.93 40.00
CA VAL A 364 0.73 -12.74 39.28
C VAL A 364 0.50 -11.26 38.97
N ALA A 365 0.24 -10.96 37.71
CA ALA A 365 -0.10 -9.62 37.23
C ALA A 365 -1.40 -9.70 36.41
N ALA A 366 -2.46 -9.04 36.87
CA ALA A 366 -3.80 -9.17 36.28
C ALA A 366 -4.22 -10.66 36.16
N THR A 367 -4.40 -11.17 34.94
CA THR A 367 -4.79 -12.57 34.66
C THR A 367 -3.62 -13.46 34.26
N THR A 368 -2.37 -12.98 34.31
CA THR A 368 -1.19 -13.76 33.91
C THR A 368 -0.32 -14.12 35.11
N GLU A 369 0.23 -15.33 35.06
CA GLU A 369 1.11 -15.91 36.09
C GLU A 369 2.49 -16.17 35.50
N SER A 370 3.54 -15.87 36.26
CA SER A 370 4.92 -16.15 35.87
C SER A 370 5.23 -17.65 35.90
N THR A 371 6.39 -18.01 35.37
CA THR A 371 7.02 -19.29 35.74
C THR A 371 7.43 -19.30 37.22
N SER A 372 7.66 -20.50 37.76
CA SER A 372 8.07 -20.69 39.16
C SER A 372 9.47 -20.15 39.44
N SER A 373 9.68 -19.63 40.65
CA SER A 373 11.01 -19.44 41.21
C SER A 373 11.76 -20.79 41.33
N SER A 374 13.07 -20.73 41.58
CA SER A 374 13.80 -21.87 42.13
C SER A 374 13.14 -22.34 43.43
N SER A 375 13.13 -23.66 43.65
CA SER A 375 12.58 -24.23 44.88
C SER A 375 13.57 -24.16 46.03
N VAL A 376 13.07 -23.99 47.26
CA VAL A 376 13.86 -24.06 48.50
C VAL A 376 13.22 -25.05 49.46
N THR A 377 14.04 -25.76 50.24
CA THR A 377 13.57 -26.67 51.28
C THR A 377 13.95 -26.12 52.65
N SER A 378 13.02 -26.20 53.60
CA SER A 378 13.24 -25.78 54.98
C SER A 378 12.56 -26.75 55.94
N THR A 379 13.21 -27.00 57.07
CA THR A 379 12.75 -27.91 58.13
C THR A 379 12.51 -27.08 59.39
N PRO A 380 11.25 -26.79 59.76
CA PRO A 380 10.92 -26.12 61.00
C PRO A 380 11.54 -26.86 62.19
N ALA A 381 11.99 -26.11 63.18
CA ALA A 381 12.59 -26.65 64.39
C ALA A 381 12.15 -25.85 65.59
N LYS A 382 11.94 -26.54 66.71
CA LYS A 382 11.68 -25.88 67.98
C LYS A 382 12.98 -25.23 68.46
N PRO A 383 12.99 -23.93 68.79
CA PRO A 383 14.18 -23.28 69.33
C PRO A 383 14.53 -23.89 70.69
N LEU A 384 15.82 -24.15 70.89
CA LEU A 384 16.33 -24.52 72.22
C LEU A 384 16.27 -23.29 73.14
N VAL A 385 15.78 -23.49 74.35
CA VAL A 385 15.75 -22.51 75.44
C VAL A 385 17.17 -22.27 75.93
N SER A 386 17.52 -21.02 76.21
CA SER A 386 18.83 -20.69 76.77
C SER A 386 18.97 -21.15 78.21
N GLY A 387 20.14 -21.70 78.54
CA GLY A 387 20.40 -22.24 79.87
C GLY A 387 21.47 -23.34 79.86
N THR A 388 21.73 -23.85 81.06
CA THR A 388 22.59 -25.01 81.27
C THR A 388 21.71 -26.22 81.54
N PHE A 389 21.83 -27.26 80.71
CA PHE A 389 20.99 -28.46 80.81
C PHE A 389 21.86 -29.69 80.96
N THR A 390 21.49 -30.56 81.90
CA THR A 390 22.24 -31.76 82.25
C THR A 390 21.35 -32.98 82.09
N GLY A 391 21.78 -33.97 81.31
CA GLY A 391 21.04 -35.20 81.08
C GLY A 391 21.81 -36.41 81.58
N PRO A 392 21.48 -37.05 82.70
CA PRO A 392 22.14 -38.29 83.11
C PRO A 392 21.69 -39.47 82.23
N ALA A 393 22.62 -40.33 81.81
CA ALA A 393 22.29 -41.63 81.20
C ALA A 393 23.03 -42.77 81.90
N THR A 394 22.26 -43.69 82.49
CA THR A 394 22.77 -44.95 83.06
C THR A 394 22.85 -46.02 81.99
N TRP A 395 23.99 -46.69 81.91
CA TRP A 395 24.19 -47.79 80.98
C TRP A 395 23.58 -49.08 81.52
N ILE A 396 22.56 -49.61 80.87
CA ILE A 396 21.88 -50.84 81.28
C ILE A 396 22.45 -52.03 80.49
N SER A 397 23.73 -52.34 80.70
CA SER A 397 24.24 -53.72 80.57
C SER A 397 25.68 -53.79 81.09
N GLY A 398 25.93 -54.53 82.18
CA GLY A 398 27.26 -55.01 82.56
C GLY A 398 28.20 -54.06 83.34
N ASN A 399 27.71 -53.19 84.23
CA ASN A 399 28.55 -52.40 85.17
C ASN A 399 29.36 -51.21 84.60
N HIS A 400 29.01 -50.66 83.43
CA HIS A 400 29.85 -49.70 82.70
C HIS A 400 29.77 -48.20 83.10
N GLY A 401 29.05 -47.82 84.17
CA GLY A 401 29.02 -46.44 84.69
C GLY A 401 27.95 -45.50 84.13
N GLN A 402 28.05 -44.21 84.46
CA GLN A 402 27.13 -43.12 84.09
C GLN A 402 27.86 -42.07 83.25
N ILE A 403 27.23 -41.62 82.15
CA ILE A 403 27.65 -40.44 81.38
C ILE A 403 26.63 -39.34 81.64
N THR A 404 27.15 -38.14 81.91
CA THR A 404 26.35 -36.94 82.15
C THR A 404 26.87 -35.81 81.27
N VAL A 405 26.11 -35.51 80.21
CA VAL A 405 26.35 -34.41 79.28
C VAL A 405 25.64 -33.17 79.83
N THR A 406 26.39 -32.09 79.94
CA THR A 406 25.93 -30.75 80.23
C THR A 406 26.16 -29.86 79.02
N ILE A 407 25.11 -29.21 78.53
CA ILE A 407 25.19 -28.23 77.43
C ILE A 407 24.87 -26.82 77.92
N VAL A 408 25.48 -25.83 77.28
CA VAL A 408 25.10 -24.43 77.40
C VAL A 408 24.48 -24.00 76.08
N VAL A 409 23.26 -23.46 76.14
CA VAL A 409 22.53 -22.97 74.98
C VAL A 409 22.40 -21.45 75.05
N VAL A 410 22.79 -20.75 73.99
CA VAL A 410 22.61 -19.30 73.83
C VAL A 410 21.98 -19.04 72.46
N ASN A 411 20.86 -18.31 72.42
CA ASN A 411 20.15 -17.98 71.17
C ASN A 411 19.86 -19.23 70.29
N SER A 412 19.40 -20.32 70.93
CA SER A 412 19.11 -21.62 70.30
C SER A 412 20.31 -22.33 69.65
N VAL A 413 21.53 -21.95 70.03
CA VAL A 413 22.78 -22.61 69.63
C VAL A 413 23.45 -23.20 70.87
N ILE A 414 23.87 -24.47 70.79
CA ILE A 414 24.73 -25.11 71.77
C ILE A 414 26.12 -24.47 71.67
N THR A 415 26.46 -23.59 72.60
CA THR A 415 27.76 -22.89 72.63
C THR A 415 28.83 -23.69 73.37
N SER A 416 28.42 -24.61 74.24
CA SER A 416 29.32 -25.51 74.95
C SER A 416 28.65 -26.85 75.19
N ALA A 417 29.45 -27.92 75.14
CA ALA A 417 29.09 -29.24 75.60
C ALA A 417 30.24 -29.78 76.45
N ASN A 418 29.92 -30.30 77.62
CA ASN A 418 30.86 -30.98 78.50
C ASN A 418 30.22 -32.30 78.95
N ALA A 419 31.00 -33.37 79.03
CA ALA A 419 30.49 -34.62 79.56
C ALA A 419 31.43 -35.16 80.62
N THR A 420 30.85 -35.57 81.74
CA THR A 420 31.56 -36.31 82.80
C THR A 420 31.20 -37.78 82.69
N PHE A 421 32.16 -38.63 83.02
CA PHE A 421 32.00 -40.08 83.06
C PHE A 421 32.39 -40.61 84.43
N THR A 422 31.52 -41.39 85.05
CA THR A 422 31.78 -42.03 86.35
C THR A 422 31.53 -43.52 86.23
N ARG A 423 32.59 -44.34 86.38
CA ARG A 423 32.51 -45.80 86.30
C ARG A 423 32.26 -46.42 87.67
N SER A 424 31.56 -47.56 87.70
CA SER A 424 31.29 -48.32 88.93
C SER A 424 32.49 -49.16 89.42
N ASP A 425 33.49 -49.47 88.56
CA ASP A 425 34.45 -50.55 88.82
C ASP A 425 35.86 -50.44 88.14
N GLY A 426 36.26 -49.34 87.48
CA GLY A 426 37.65 -49.07 86.94
C GLY A 426 38.40 -49.76 85.70
N THR A 427 37.84 -50.67 84.88
CA THR A 427 38.42 -51.65 83.92
C THR A 427 38.12 -51.46 82.41
N GLU A 428 37.15 -50.65 81.97
CA GLU A 428 37.18 -50.16 80.58
C GLU A 428 38.20 -49.04 80.51
N THR A 429 39.16 -49.12 79.58
CA THR A 429 40.32 -48.20 79.58
C THR A 429 39.84 -46.75 79.56
N THR A 430 40.13 -46.02 80.64
CA THR A 430 39.88 -44.57 80.76
C THR A 430 40.41 -43.84 79.51
N SER A 431 41.48 -44.34 78.91
CA SER A 431 42.10 -43.89 77.66
C SER A 431 41.12 -43.70 76.48
N ILE A 432 40.18 -44.61 76.22
CA ILE A 432 39.22 -44.46 75.08
C ILE A 432 38.25 -43.31 75.34
N ASN A 433 37.75 -43.18 76.58
CA ASN A 433 36.83 -42.13 76.96
C ASN A 433 37.52 -40.76 77.06
N THR A 434 38.75 -40.70 77.60
CA THR A 434 39.60 -39.50 77.64
C THR A 434 39.82 -38.92 76.26
N ASN A 435 39.91 -39.76 75.22
CA ASN A 435 40.11 -39.31 73.84
C ASN A 435 38.79 -39.00 73.11
N SER A 436 37.72 -39.76 73.35
CA SER A 436 36.47 -39.66 72.57
C SER A 436 35.50 -38.61 73.10
N ILE A 437 35.40 -38.41 74.42
CA ILE A 437 34.48 -37.42 75.02
C ILE A 437 34.76 -35.99 74.55
N PRO A 438 36.00 -35.48 74.55
CA PRO A 438 36.29 -34.14 74.03
C PRO A 438 35.88 -33.99 72.55
N GLN A 439 36.08 -35.04 71.74
CA GLN A 439 35.67 -35.02 70.34
C GLN A 439 34.14 -35.02 70.18
N TYR A 440 33.41 -35.76 71.03
CA TYR A 440 31.94 -35.72 71.04
C TYR A 440 31.40 -34.37 71.49
N ASN A 441 32.04 -33.71 72.46
CA ASN A 441 31.71 -32.34 72.85
C ASN A 441 31.86 -31.38 71.66
N THR A 442 33.00 -31.42 70.97
CA THR A 442 33.25 -30.61 69.77
C THR A 442 32.24 -30.92 68.67
N LYS A 443 31.96 -32.21 68.40
CA LYS A 443 30.96 -32.63 67.42
C LYS A 443 29.55 -32.18 67.78
N THR A 444 29.20 -32.11 69.07
CA THR A 444 27.89 -31.65 69.55
C THR A 444 27.68 -30.17 69.31
N VAL A 445 28.67 -29.36 69.69
CA VAL A 445 28.67 -27.91 69.40
C VAL A 445 28.60 -27.69 67.89
N ALA A 446 29.40 -28.42 67.11
CA ALA A 446 29.40 -28.29 65.65
C ALA A 446 28.09 -28.75 64.98
N ALA A 447 27.46 -29.82 65.49
CA ALA A 447 26.23 -30.37 64.93
C ALA A 447 24.96 -29.65 65.42
N ASN A 448 25.06 -28.85 66.48
CA ASN A 448 23.95 -28.21 67.19
C ASN A 448 22.75 -29.16 67.44
N SER A 449 23.01 -30.46 67.64
CA SER A 449 22.00 -31.52 67.75
C SER A 449 22.61 -32.81 68.32
N ALA A 450 21.77 -33.79 68.68
CA ALA A 450 22.21 -35.13 69.08
C ALA A 450 22.74 -36.00 67.92
N ASN A 451 22.64 -35.51 66.68
CA ASN A 451 23.05 -36.23 65.47
C ASN A 451 24.56 -36.11 65.21
N ILE A 452 25.36 -36.61 66.15
CA ILE A 452 26.82 -36.64 66.06
C ILE A 452 27.35 -37.97 65.51
N THR A 453 28.49 -37.91 64.81
CA THR A 453 29.15 -39.08 64.20
C THR A 453 30.07 -39.80 65.19
N LYS A 454 30.23 -41.11 65.01
CA LYS A 454 31.08 -41.98 65.84
C LYS A 454 32.55 -41.57 65.81
N VAL A 455 33.22 -41.64 66.96
CA VAL A 455 34.69 -41.61 67.07
C VAL A 455 35.21 -43.04 67.05
N SER A 456 36.31 -43.29 66.34
CA SER A 456 36.88 -44.63 66.18
C SER A 456 37.14 -45.31 67.53
N GLY A 457 36.75 -46.58 67.67
CA GLY A 457 36.89 -47.34 68.91
C GLY A 457 35.88 -47.03 70.04
N ALA A 458 35.05 -45.99 69.92
CA ALA A 458 34.20 -45.49 71.01
C ALA A 458 32.68 -45.65 70.74
N THR A 459 32.26 -46.83 70.25
CA THR A 459 30.86 -47.11 69.87
C THR A 459 29.90 -47.00 71.05
N LEU A 460 30.27 -47.62 72.16
CA LEU A 460 29.40 -47.69 73.33
C LEU A 460 29.31 -46.31 74.01
N THR A 461 30.46 -45.61 74.13
CA THR A 461 30.55 -44.21 74.57
C THR A 461 29.65 -43.29 73.76
N LEU A 462 29.59 -43.46 72.42
CA LEU A 462 28.70 -42.68 71.56
C LEU A 462 27.23 -42.87 71.90
N ALA A 463 26.78 -44.13 72.07
CA ALA A 463 25.38 -44.43 72.30
C ALA A 463 24.89 -43.75 73.57
N ALA A 464 25.66 -43.86 74.64
CA ALA A 464 25.34 -43.24 75.91
C ALA A 464 25.49 -41.73 75.94
N TYR A 465 26.54 -41.20 75.30
CA TYR A 465 26.68 -39.76 75.11
C TYR A 465 25.46 -39.20 74.37
N LYS A 466 24.99 -39.87 73.31
CA LYS A 466 23.78 -39.47 72.59
C LYS A 466 22.53 -39.51 73.46
N THR A 467 22.34 -40.56 74.27
CA THR A 467 21.21 -40.65 75.20
C THR A 467 21.23 -39.52 76.23
N SER A 468 22.40 -39.28 76.82
CA SER A 468 22.63 -38.23 77.81
C SER A 468 22.44 -36.82 77.22
N LEU A 469 23.02 -36.58 76.03
CA LEU A 469 22.85 -35.34 75.27
C LEU A 469 21.38 -35.14 74.87
N GLN A 470 20.68 -36.18 74.43
CA GLN A 470 19.26 -36.10 74.09
C GLN A 470 18.41 -35.71 75.30
N ALA A 471 18.71 -36.24 76.48
CA ALA A 471 18.05 -35.83 77.72
C ALA A 471 18.33 -34.34 78.06
N ALA A 472 19.58 -33.88 77.89
CA ALA A 472 19.93 -32.47 78.06
C ALA A 472 19.20 -31.56 77.05
N LEU A 473 19.12 -31.97 75.78
CA LEU A 473 18.39 -31.26 74.72
C LEU A 473 16.88 -31.22 74.97
N THR A 474 16.30 -32.30 75.49
CA THR A 474 14.88 -32.35 75.90
C THR A 474 14.63 -31.34 77.02
N GLY A 475 15.54 -31.25 77.99
CA GLY A 475 15.51 -30.20 79.03
C GLY A 475 15.61 -28.79 78.45
N ALA A 476 16.39 -28.62 77.38
CA ALA A 476 16.48 -27.38 76.59
C ALA A 476 15.27 -27.14 75.68
N GLY A 477 14.26 -28.00 75.73
CA GLY A 477 12.99 -27.83 75.02
C GLY A 477 12.89 -28.53 73.67
N LEU A 478 13.85 -29.40 73.28
CA LEU A 478 13.76 -30.21 72.05
C LEU A 478 12.69 -31.31 72.14
#